data_AF-A0A6M4PJK5-F1
#
_entry.id   AF-A0A6M4PJK5-F1
#
_cell.length_a   1.000
_cell.length_b   1.000
_cell.length_c   1.000
_cell.angle_alpha   90.00
_cell.angle_beta   90.00
_cell.angle_gamma   90.00
#
_symmetry.space_group_name_H-M   'P 1'
#
loop_
_entity.id
_entity.type
_entity.pdbx_description
1 polymer ?
#
loop_
_entity_poly.entity_id
_entity_poly.type
_entity_poly.pdbx_seq_one_letter_code
_entity_poly.pdbx_strand_id
1 'polypeptide(L)' 'MRAVLRFVDYTVVQDPAGERTWKARCVSGEEKDCGAESTVYGSDHAPTRWMAEHCKETGHERFQRIYEDYALVRKPEE' A
#
# COMPACT_ATOMS: atom_id res chain seq x y z
N MET A 1 23.88 -21.28 34.21
CA MET A 1 22.88 -20.20 34.19
C MET A 1 21.69 -20.68 33.36
N ARG A 2 20.49 -20.74 33.93
CA ARG A 2 19.28 -21.22 33.24
C ARG A 2 18.45 -19.99 32.86
N ALA A 3 18.16 -19.79 31.59
CA ALA A 3 17.28 -18.73 31.12
C ALA A 3 15.88 -19.31 30.87
N VAL A 4 14.84 -18.56 31.24
CA VAL A 4 13.44 -18.87 30.87
C VAL A 4 13.07 -17.95 29.73
N LEU A 5 12.86 -18.52 28.54
CA LEU A 5 12.32 -17.80 27.40
C LEU A 5 10.79 -17.85 27.48
N ARG A 6 10.14 -16.71 27.27
CA ARG A 6 8.68 -16.60 27.17
C ARG A 6 8.32 -16.15 25.77
N PHE A 7 7.29 -16.77 25.22
CA PHE A 7 6.66 -16.28 24.00
C PHE A 7 5.83 -15.03 24.34
N VAL A 8 5.95 -13.98 23.51
CA VAL A 8 5.21 -12.73 23.66
C VAL A 8 4.48 -12.47 22.36
N ASP A 9 3.15 -12.34 22.44
CA ASP A 9 2.30 -12.06 21.29
C ASP A 9 2.36 -10.57 20.93
N TYR A 10 3.21 -10.23 19.97
CA TYR A 10 3.22 -8.88 19.42
C TYR A 10 2.06 -8.68 18.44
N THR A 11 1.41 -7.51 18.52
CA THR A 11 0.36 -7.11 17.58
C THR A 11 0.82 -5.91 16.76
N VAL A 12 0.44 -5.85 15.48
CA VAL A 12 0.66 -4.70 14.61
C VAL A 12 -0.66 -3.94 14.45
N VAL A 13 -0.63 -2.63 14.69
CA VAL A 13 -1.77 -1.74 14.50
C VAL A 13 -1.36 -0.57 13.61
N GLN A 14 -2.31 0.03 12.89
CA GLN A 14 -2.04 1.26 12.16
C GLN A 14 -1.67 2.39 13.12
N ASP A 15 -0.70 3.22 12.74
CA ASP A 15 -0.35 4.45 13.44
C ASP A 15 -1.45 5.50 13.22
N PRO A 16 -2.16 5.95 14.27
CA PRO A 16 -3.19 6.99 14.12
C PRO A 16 -2.60 8.37 13.78
N ALA A 17 -1.31 8.60 14.02
CA ALA A 17 -0.62 9.84 13.65
C ALA A 17 0.05 9.76 12.26
N GLY A 18 0.12 8.56 11.67
CA GLY A 18 0.71 8.33 10.37
C GLY A 18 -0.17 8.81 9.23
N GLU A 19 0.43 9.48 8.24
CA GLU A 19 -0.26 9.77 6.99
C GLU A 19 -0.56 8.47 6.23
N ARG A 20 -1.70 8.44 5.55
CA ARG A 20 -2.07 7.37 4.63
C ARG A 20 -2.01 7.90 3.22
N THR A 21 -1.45 7.10 2.34
CA THR A 21 -1.34 7.45 0.93
C THR A 21 -1.85 6.32 0.04
N TRP A 22 -2.42 6.72 -1.08
CA TRP A 22 -2.93 5.84 -2.11
C TRP A 22 -2.28 6.20 -3.44
N LYS A 23 -1.77 5.20 -4.16
CA LYS A 23 -1.20 5.35 -5.50
C LYS A 23 -1.72 4.25 -6.43
N ALA A 24 -1.61 4.52 -7.73
CA ALA A 24 -1.79 3.54 -8.79
C ALA A 24 -0.47 3.38 -9.55
N ARG A 25 -0.17 2.15 -9.97
CA ARG A 25 0.91 1.84 -10.91
C ARG A 25 0.35 1.01 -12.05
N CYS A 26 0.45 1.50 -13.27
CA CYS A 26 0.12 0.71 -14.45
C CYS A 26 1.13 -0.43 -14.60
N VAL A 27 0.62 -1.67 -14.58
CA VAL A 27 1.41 -2.90 -14.79
C VAL A 27 0.92 -3.66 -16.03
N SER A 28 0.24 -2.94 -16.93
CA SER A 28 -0.10 -3.43 -18.25
C SER A 28 1.09 -3.31 -19.19
N GLY A 29 1.11 -4.11 -20.24
CA GLY A 29 2.18 -4.18 -21.23
C GLY A 29 2.57 -5.63 -21.46
N GLU A 30 2.84 -6.01 -22.71
CA GLU A 30 3.06 -7.41 -23.07
C GLU A 30 4.49 -7.88 -22.75
N GLU A 31 5.51 -7.10 -23.13
CA GLU A 31 6.92 -7.42 -22.86
C GLU A 31 7.47 -6.72 -21.62
N LYS A 32 6.97 -5.51 -21.34
CA LYS A 32 7.37 -4.69 -20.19
C LYS A 32 6.18 -3.93 -19.66
N ASP A 33 6.10 -3.82 -18.35
CA ASP A 33 5.13 -2.94 -17.70
C ASP A 33 5.29 -1.51 -18.22
N CYS A 34 4.17 -0.90 -18.58
CA CYS A 34 4.05 0.52 -18.88
C CYS A 34 4.69 1.36 -17.78
N GLY A 35 4.53 0.95 -16.52
CA GLY A 35 5.27 1.51 -15.38
C GLY A 35 4.85 2.93 -15.02
N ALA A 36 3.86 3.51 -15.70
CA ALA A 36 3.29 4.80 -15.32
C ALA A 36 2.73 4.72 -13.90
N GLU A 37 3.09 5.69 -13.06
CA GLU A 37 2.67 5.76 -11.66
C GLU A 37 1.90 7.05 -11.43
N SER A 38 0.83 6.95 -10.66
CA SER A 38 0.16 8.11 -10.12
C SER A 38 0.98 8.71 -8.99
N THR A 39 0.82 10.02 -8.78
CA THR A 39 1.32 10.66 -7.57
C THR A 39 0.62 10.10 -6.33
N VAL A 40 1.15 10.45 -5.15
CA VAL A 40 0.45 10.27 -3.87
C VAL A 40 -0.92 10.93 -3.93
N TYR A 41 -1.97 10.20 -3.58
CA TYR A 41 -3.30 10.74 -3.35
C TYR A 41 -3.73 10.50 -1.90
N GLY A 42 -4.48 11.45 -1.35
CA GLY A 42 -5.04 11.37 0.01
C GLY A 42 -6.37 10.62 0.11
N SER A 43 -6.83 9.95 -0.94
CA SER A 43 -8.06 9.16 -0.92
C SER A 43 -7.97 7.86 -1.71
N ASP A 44 -8.75 6.88 -1.26
CA ASP A 44 -8.86 5.52 -1.80
C ASP A 44 -9.46 5.45 -3.22
N HIS A 45 -10.29 6.41 -3.59
CA HIS A 45 -10.89 6.48 -4.93
C HIS A 45 -9.95 7.06 -5.99
N ALA A 46 -8.91 7.80 -5.60
CA ALA A 46 -8.05 8.48 -6.54
C ALA A 46 -7.23 7.55 -7.46
N PRO A 47 -6.65 6.41 -7.00
CA PRO A 47 -6.02 5.42 -7.88
C PRO A 47 -6.94 4.93 -9.00
N THR A 48 -8.24 4.75 -8.71
CA THR A 48 -9.22 4.27 -9.68
C THR A 48 -9.51 5.32 -10.75
N ARG A 49 -9.64 6.59 -10.35
CA ARG A 49 -9.84 7.69 -11.31
C ARG A 49 -8.64 7.87 -12.22
N TRP A 50 -7.43 7.87 -11.65
CA TRP A 50 -6.20 7.95 -12.43
C TRP A 50 -6.12 6.80 -13.46
N MET A 51 -6.43 5.57 -13.04
CA MET A 51 -6.39 4.44 -13.97
C MET A 51 -7.45 4.55 -15.07
N ALA A 52 -8.65 5.05 -14.77
CA ALA A 52 -9.68 5.24 -15.79
C ALA A 52 -9.23 6.24 -16.88
N GLU A 53 -8.56 7.32 -16.49
CA GLU A 53 -7.98 8.30 -17.42
C GLU A 53 -6.83 7.67 -18.23
N HIS A 54 -5.90 7.00 -17.57
CA HIS A 54 -4.78 6.32 -18.22
C HIS A 54 -5.24 5.22 -19.20
N CYS A 55 -6.25 4.44 -18.82
CA CYS A 55 -6.86 3.41 -19.65
C CYS A 55 -7.50 4.01 -20.90
N LYS A 56 -8.16 5.17 -20.78
CA LYS A 56 -8.77 5.85 -21.92
C LYS A 56 -7.73 6.24 -22.98
N GLU A 57 -6.53 6.62 -22.55
CA GLU A 57 -5.46 7.08 -23.43
C GLU A 57 -4.64 5.92 -24.02
N THR A 58 -4.41 4.86 -23.23
CA THR A 58 -3.45 3.80 -23.57
C THR A 58 -4.08 2.44 -23.85
N GLY A 59 -5.35 2.24 -23.50
CA GLY A 59 -6.02 0.94 -23.53
C GLY A 59 -5.52 -0.04 -22.47
N HIS A 60 -4.67 0.40 -21.55
CA HIS A 60 -4.18 -0.44 -20.45
C HIS A 60 -5.26 -0.65 -19.39
N GLU A 61 -5.55 -1.90 -19.04
CA GLU A 61 -6.63 -2.24 -18.09
C GLU A 61 -6.10 -2.72 -16.74
N ARG A 62 -4.88 -3.25 -16.68
CA ARG A 62 -4.27 -3.83 -15.49
C ARG A 62 -3.37 -2.82 -14.76
N PHE A 63 -3.60 -2.66 -13.47
CA PHE A 63 -2.81 -1.79 -12.60
C PHE A 63 -2.74 -2.32 -11.17
N GLN A 64 -1.67 -1.98 -10.48
CA GLN A 64 -1.50 -2.20 -9.05
C GLN A 64 -2.08 -1.00 -8.29
N ARG A 65 -2.89 -1.27 -7.27
CA ARG A 65 -3.28 -0.28 -6.26
C ARG A 65 -2.31 -0.40 -5.09
N ILE A 66 -1.72 0.71 -4.69
CA ILE A 66 -0.74 0.79 -3.62
C ILE A 66 -1.37 1.60 -2.50
N TYR A 67 -1.42 1.00 -1.31
CA TYR A 67 -1.82 1.64 -0.07
C TYR A 67 -0.61 1.64 0.86
N GLU A 68 -0.20 2.81 1.31
CA GLU A 68 0.91 2.96 2.25
C GLU A 68 0.38 3.66 3.51
N ASP A 69 0.64 3.04 4.65
CA ASP A 69 0.38 3.58 5.97
C ASP A 69 1.59 3.36 6.88
N TYR A 70 1.58 4.05 8.02
CA TYR A 70 2.51 3.78 9.09
C TYR A 70 1.87 2.80 10.06
N ALA A 71 2.66 1.87 10.59
CA ALA A 71 2.21 0.86 11.52
C ALA A 71 3.08 0.84 12.78
N LEU A 72 2.45 0.56 13.92
CA LEU A 72 3.07 0.44 15.22
C LEU A 72 3.02 -1.00 15.69
N VAL A 73 4.13 -1.48 16.21
CA VAL A 73 4.21 -2.76 16.92
C VAL A 73 3.87 -2.52 18.40
N ARG A 74 2.98 -3.32 18.96
CA ARG A 74 2.59 -3.30 20.38
C ARG A 74 2.88 -4.64 21.02
N LYS A 75 3.41 -4.59 22.25
CA LYS A 75 3.39 -5.74 23.16
C LYS A 75 2.00 -5.80 23.82
N PRO A 76 1.52 -6.98 24.26
CA PRO A 76 0.35 -7.03 25.14
C PRO A 76 0.64 -6.19 26.39
N GLU A 77 -0.35 -5.45 26.88
CA GLU A 77 -0.23 -4.80 28.20
C GLU A 77 -0.11 -5.89 29.28
N GLU A 78 0.71 -5.63 30.30
CA GLU A 78 1.04 -6.59 31.39
C GLU A 78 -0.09 -6.73 32.41
#